data_AF-A0A3D4WLJ8-F1
#
_entry.id   AF-A0A3D4WLJ8-F1
#
_cell.length_a   1.000
_cell.length_b   1.000
_cell.length_c   1.000
_cell.angle_alpha   90.00
_cell.angle_beta   90.00
_cell.angle_gamma   90.00
#
_symmetry.space_group_name_H-M   'P 1'
#
loop_
_entity.id
_entity.type
_entity.pdbx_description
1 polymer ?
#
loop_
_entity_poly.entity_id
_entity_poly.type
_entity_poly.pdbx_seq_one_letter_code
_entity_poly.pdbx_strand_id
1 'polypeptide(L)'
;MLRPAAPKPQPEVEPEEEHWAPTRAFGRAVFLTGLLLVAAIVLGRADLVVLAAPIALSVAFGLTRRPIGSPGLRLSTVESFPVEGGDLGATVEAENHDVVGYDLAVLRVQHSRWLRLVDGDRPHVTSVPRGVAAAVEFAGPAIRWGRQTLGPASVQAVAADGLLISRAVVTGALGVRVYPVTEPFEADEAMPRAAGLVGQHRSRRHGEGGELAGVRQFGPGDRLRRIDWRVTLRTERLHVAATLSDRDAEVVLLLDLLADAGKSEGVHGAASVLDRTVRASAAIAEHYLHLGDRVSLLEYGSSARRLRPASGRRQYLTVLEWLLDAYPSPTAQERGGAQLAASISADALVVVLTPLLDARSAGMLAGLARAGRFVVAVDTLPTVLSVPAVGSWSSVAYRLWRLERENTIGQLMEHGVPVVAWAGAGSLDVVLRDVARLASAPKVGARR
;
A
#
# COMPACT_ATOMS: atom_id res chain seq x y z
N MET A 1 48.47 3.26 12.53
CA MET A 1 48.81 4.15 11.40
C MET A 1 48.13 3.63 10.15
N LEU A 2 46.98 4.21 9.79
CA LEU A 2 46.19 3.87 8.60
C LEU A 2 46.24 5.08 7.65
N ARG A 3 46.77 4.88 6.45
CA ARG A 3 46.83 5.91 5.38
C ARG A 3 45.40 6.27 4.96
N PRO A 4 45.06 7.56 4.77
CA PRO A 4 43.79 7.93 4.15
C PRO A 4 43.82 7.56 2.66
N ALA A 5 42.76 6.88 2.20
CA ALA A 5 42.58 6.55 0.80
C ALA A 5 42.38 7.84 -0.01
N ALA A 6 43.12 7.98 -1.10
CA ALA A 6 42.99 9.10 -2.04
C ALA A 6 41.57 9.16 -2.62
N PRO A 7 41.02 10.36 -2.89
CA PRO A 7 39.75 10.49 -3.58
C PRO A 7 39.85 9.89 -4.98
N LYS A 8 38.89 9.04 -5.34
CA LYS A 8 38.77 8.52 -6.71
C LYS A 8 38.57 9.69 -7.67
N PRO A 9 39.25 9.72 -8.83
CA PRO A 9 39.01 10.73 -9.86
C PRO A 9 37.54 10.66 -10.30
N GLN A 10 36.94 11.83 -10.49
CA GLN A 10 35.60 12.00 -11.08
C GLN A 10 35.57 11.31 -12.45
N PRO A 11 34.45 10.67 -12.84
CA PRO A 11 34.35 10.09 -14.16
C PRO A 11 34.49 11.19 -15.22
N GLU A 12 35.29 10.88 -16.23
CA GLU A 12 35.50 11.64 -17.45
C GLU A 12 34.17 12.14 -18.03
N VAL A 13 34.19 13.37 -18.56
CA VAL A 13 33.12 13.95 -19.38
C VAL A 13 32.86 12.98 -20.53
N GLU A 14 31.69 12.33 -20.50
CA GLU A 14 31.21 11.49 -21.60
C GLU A 14 31.21 12.33 -22.90
N PRO A 15 31.64 11.75 -24.04
CA PRO A 15 31.67 12.48 -25.31
C PRO A 15 30.27 12.98 -25.64
N GLU A 16 30.16 14.21 -26.17
CA GLU A 16 28.92 14.84 -26.63
C GLU A 16 28.14 13.88 -27.56
N GLU A 17 27.26 13.06 -27.00
CA GLU A 17 26.40 12.18 -27.78
C GLU A 17 25.48 13.07 -28.61
N GLU A 18 25.40 12.82 -29.93
CA GLU A 18 24.45 13.51 -30.78
C GLU A 18 23.02 13.24 -30.29
N HIS A 19 22.44 14.22 -29.60
CA HIS A 19 21.12 14.15 -28.98
C HIS A 19 19.98 14.06 -30.02
N TRP A 20 20.27 14.42 -31.28
CA TRP A 20 19.31 14.55 -32.37
C TRP A 20 19.73 13.71 -33.58
N ALA A 21 18.83 12.85 -34.03
CA ALA A 21 19.00 11.98 -35.19
C ALA A 21 18.16 12.44 -36.38
N PRO A 22 18.62 12.22 -37.62
CA PRO A 22 17.83 12.53 -38.81
C PRO A 22 16.62 11.60 -38.93
N THR A 23 15.47 12.16 -39.28
CA THR A 23 14.25 11.39 -39.52
C THR A 23 14.25 10.75 -40.90
N ARG A 24 13.30 9.82 -41.14
CA ARG A 24 13.03 9.30 -42.48
C ARG A 24 12.60 10.39 -43.47
N ALA A 25 11.98 11.47 -42.98
CA ALA A 25 11.60 12.61 -43.82
C ALA A 25 12.84 13.36 -44.32
N PHE A 26 13.84 13.57 -43.45
CA PHE A 26 15.14 14.13 -43.84
C PHE A 26 15.83 13.27 -44.91
N GLY A 27 15.91 11.96 -44.70
CA GLY A 27 16.49 11.04 -45.69
C GLY A 27 15.77 11.08 -47.05
N ARG A 28 14.44 11.14 -47.06
CA ARG A 28 13.64 11.27 -48.29
C ARG A 28 13.87 12.62 -48.98
N ALA A 29 13.94 13.72 -48.23
CA ALA A 29 14.16 15.05 -48.78
C ALA A 29 15.55 15.15 -49.45
N VAL A 30 16.59 14.65 -48.78
CA VAL A 30 17.96 14.59 -49.34
C VAL A 30 18.01 13.69 -50.57
N PHE A 31 17.40 12.50 -50.50
CA PHE A 31 17.36 11.57 -51.63
C PHE A 31 16.65 12.15 -52.86
N LEU A 32 15.45 12.74 -52.67
CA LEU A 32 14.69 13.35 -53.76
C LEU A 32 15.43 14.54 -54.37
N THR A 33 16.04 15.38 -53.54
CA THR A 33 16.86 16.50 -54.00
C THR A 33 18.05 16.01 -54.83
N GLY A 34 18.79 15.02 -54.33
CA GLY A 34 19.92 14.42 -55.04
C GLY A 34 19.52 13.76 -56.35
N LEU A 35 18.41 13.00 -56.34
CA LEU A 35 17.88 12.35 -57.54
C LEU A 35 17.51 13.36 -58.63
N LEU A 36 16.82 14.45 -58.27
CA LEU A 36 16.44 15.51 -59.21
C LEU A 36 17.67 16.23 -59.78
N LEU A 37 18.68 16.51 -58.96
CA LEU A 37 19.92 17.15 -59.42
C LEU A 37 20.74 16.23 -60.34
N VAL A 38 20.85 14.94 -60.01
CA VAL A 38 21.52 13.97 -60.89
C VAL A 38 20.77 13.83 -62.21
N ALA A 39 19.43 13.73 -62.17
CA ALA A 39 18.60 13.68 -63.37
C ALA A 39 18.71 14.96 -64.22
N ALA A 40 18.82 16.15 -63.59
CA ALA A 40 19.05 17.42 -64.27
C ALA A 40 20.36 17.41 -65.08
N ILE A 41 21.44 16.88 -64.50
CA ILE A 41 22.75 16.78 -65.15
C ILE A 41 22.72 15.76 -66.29
N VAL A 42 22.18 14.56 -66.05
CA VAL A 42 22.15 13.47 -67.04
C VAL A 42 21.28 13.81 -68.24
N LEU A 43 20.14 14.49 -68.02
CA LEU A 43 19.19 14.85 -69.08
C LEU A 43 19.43 16.25 -69.66
N GLY A 44 20.37 17.04 -69.11
CA GLY A 44 20.64 18.42 -69.53
C GLY A 44 19.48 19.40 -69.28
N ARG A 45 18.67 19.15 -68.25
CA ARG A 45 17.37 19.82 -68.00
C ARG A 45 17.41 20.72 -66.77
N ALA A 46 17.48 22.04 -66.99
CA ALA A 46 17.55 23.04 -65.92
C ALA A 46 16.27 23.16 -65.08
N ASP A 47 15.12 22.79 -65.64
CA ASP A 47 13.82 22.79 -64.96
C ASP A 47 13.78 21.81 -63.77
N LEU A 48 14.54 20.71 -63.81
CA LEU A 48 14.67 19.78 -62.69
C LEU A 48 15.43 20.39 -61.49
N VAL A 49 16.36 21.32 -61.75
CA VAL A 49 17.05 22.07 -60.67
C VAL A 49 16.08 23.00 -59.97
N VAL A 50 15.20 23.67 -60.72
CA VAL A 50 14.15 24.54 -60.16
C VAL A 50 13.19 23.74 -59.28
N LEU A 51 12.88 22.49 -59.64
CA LEU A 51 12.06 21.59 -58.83
C LEU A 51 12.79 21.09 -57.56
N ALA A 52 14.11 20.88 -57.61
CA ALA A 52 14.91 20.46 -56.46
C ALA A 52 15.15 21.61 -55.45
N ALA A 53 15.26 22.84 -55.95
CA ALA A 53 15.57 24.03 -55.17
C ALA A 53 14.69 24.24 -53.92
N PRO A 54 13.34 24.18 -53.96
CA PRO A 54 12.52 24.38 -52.77
C PRO A 54 12.78 23.32 -51.69
N ILE A 55 12.99 22.05 -52.06
CA ILE A 55 13.28 20.97 -51.11
C ILE A 55 14.66 21.20 -50.47
N ALA A 56 15.66 21.51 -51.29
CA ALA A 56 17.02 21.80 -50.81
C ALA A 56 17.05 23.01 -49.87
N LEU A 57 16.36 24.09 -50.24
CA LEU A 57 16.27 25.31 -49.44
C LEU A 57 15.50 25.08 -48.14
N SER A 58 14.40 24.31 -48.16
CA SER A 58 13.67 23.93 -46.94
C SER A 58 14.53 23.10 -45.98
N VAL A 59 15.29 22.12 -46.49
CA VAL A 59 16.21 21.33 -45.64
C VAL A 59 17.32 22.22 -45.07
N ALA A 60 17.95 23.05 -45.90
CA ALA A 60 19.01 23.96 -45.46
C ALA A 60 18.48 24.92 -44.39
N PHE A 61 17.30 25.51 -44.59
CA PHE A 61 16.67 26.42 -43.65
C PHE A 61 16.27 25.71 -42.35
N GLY A 62 15.66 24.52 -42.42
CA GLY A 62 15.34 23.72 -41.24
C GLY A 62 16.58 23.39 -40.40
N LEU A 63 17.69 23.03 -41.05
CA LEU A 63 18.96 22.76 -40.36
C LEU A 63 19.58 23.99 -39.68
N THR A 64 19.28 25.22 -40.12
CA THR A 64 19.69 26.43 -39.37
C THR A 64 19.00 26.55 -38.01
N ARG A 65 17.89 25.83 -37.81
CA ARG A 65 17.13 25.74 -36.55
C ARG A 65 17.38 24.41 -35.84
N ARG A 66 18.53 23.76 -36.05
CA ARG A 66 18.89 22.53 -35.35
C ARG A 66 19.01 22.81 -33.84
N PRO A 67 18.29 22.08 -32.98
CA PRO A 67 18.44 22.21 -31.54
C PRO A 67 19.79 21.64 -31.08
N ILE A 68 20.30 22.19 -29.98
CA ILE A 68 21.58 21.82 -29.37
C ILE A 68 21.33 20.96 -28.11
N GLY A 69 20.31 21.31 -27.32
CA GLY A 69 19.93 20.63 -26.09
C GLY A 69 18.96 19.48 -26.29
N SER A 70 18.85 18.63 -25.27
CA SER A 70 17.80 17.62 -25.17
C SER A 70 16.54 18.20 -24.52
N PRO A 71 15.35 17.66 -24.83
CA PRO A 71 14.13 18.06 -24.13
C PRO A 71 14.23 17.70 -22.64
N GLY A 72 13.88 18.64 -21.77
CA GLY A 72 13.70 18.35 -20.35
C GLY A 72 12.38 17.59 -20.12
N LEU A 73 12.35 16.75 -19.10
CA LEU A 73 11.16 15.99 -18.73
C LEU A 73 11.00 15.97 -17.21
N ARG A 74 9.84 16.41 -16.74
CA ARG A 74 9.47 16.36 -15.33
C ARG A 74 8.17 15.58 -15.15
N LEU A 75 8.14 14.74 -14.14
CA LEU A 75 6.94 14.02 -13.71
C LEU A 75 6.65 14.42 -12.27
N SER A 76 5.41 14.81 -12.01
CA SER A 76 4.96 15.22 -10.68
C SER A 76 3.54 14.71 -10.41
N THR A 77 3.14 14.71 -9.13
CA THR A 77 1.82 14.29 -8.67
C THR A 77 1.28 15.30 -7.67
N VAL A 78 -0.01 15.61 -7.78
CA VAL A 78 -0.68 16.62 -6.92
C VAL A 78 -0.95 16.02 -5.53
N GLU A 79 -1.44 14.78 -5.48
CA GLU A 79 -1.66 14.03 -4.25
C GLU A 79 -0.69 12.85 -4.16
N SER A 80 0.00 12.72 -3.04
CA SER A 80 0.94 11.61 -2.80
C SER A 80 0.32 10.41 -2.08
N PHE A 81 -0.94 10.54 -1.65
CA PHE A 81 -1.59 9.66 -0.68
C PHE A 81 -3.09 9.44 -0.94
N PRO A 82 -3.53 9.12 -2.16
CA PRO A 82 -4.94 8.84 -2.41
C PRO A 82 -5.40 7.66 -1.56
N VAL A 83 -6.64 7.73 -1.08
CA VAL A 83 -7.33 6.55 -0.56
C VAL A 83 -7.81 5.73 -1.75
N GLU A 84 -7.91 4.42 -1.59
CA GLU A 84 -8.48 3.52 -2.58
C GLU A 84 -9.87 4.01 -3.04
N GLY A 85 -10.04 4.21 -4.35
CA GLY A 85 -11.21 4.82 -4.98
C GLY A 85 -11.11 6.34 -5.19
N GLY A 86 -10.16 7.02 -4.54
CA GLY A 86 -9.89 8.44 -4.72
C GLY A 86 -9.10 8.75 -6.00
N ASP A 87 -9.28 9.97 -6.50
CA ASP A 87 -8.61 10.45 -7.71
C ASP A 87 -7.15 10.83 -7.45
N LEU A 88 -6.28 10.44 -8.36
CA LEU A 88 -4.87 10.82 -8.40
C LEU A 88 -4.66 11.76 -9.59
N GLY A 89 -4.16 12.96 -9.32
CA GLY A 89 -3.70 13.91 -10.34
C GLY A 89 -2.19 13.79 -10.57
N ALA A 90 -1.78 13.63 -11.83
CA ALA A 90 -0.41 13.53 -12.27
C ALA A 90 -0.12 14.51 -13.40
N THR A 91 1.05 15.13 -13.40
CA THR A 91 1.46 16.09 -14.44
C THR A 91 2.79 15.67 -15.03
N VAL A 92 2.84 15.56 -16.36
CA VAL A 92 4.06 15.34 -17.13
C VAL A 92 4.39 16.61 -17.90
N GLU A 93 5.54 17.19 -17.65
CA GLU A 93 5.98 18.44 -18.27
C GLU A 93 7.15 18.17 -19.22
N ALA A 94 6.98 18.52 -20.49
CA ALA A 94 8.05 18.61 -21.47
C ALA A 94 8.63 20.02 -21.43
N GLU A 95 9.90 20.16 -21.07
CA GLU A 95 10.58 21.44 -20.98
C GLU A 95 11.47 21.65 -22.22
N ASN A 96 11.39 22.82 -22.84
CA ASN A 96 12.30 23.21 -23.91
C ASN A 96 13.24 24.32 -23.43
N HIS A 97 14.46 23.94 -23.07
CA HIS A 97 15.53 24.86 -22.67
C HIS A 97 16.36 25.38 -23.85
N ASP A 98 15.98 25.02 -25.07
CA ASP A 98 16.70 25.39 -26.28
C ASP A 98 16.28 26.78 -26.81
N VAL A 99 17.08 27.33 -27.71
CA VAL A 99 16.84 28.61 -28.38
C VAL A 99 15.82 28.48 -29.52
N VAL A 100 15.55 27.25 -29.97
CA VAL A 100 14.56 26.90 -30.99
C VAL A 100 13.34 26.18 -30.38
N GLY A 101 12.18 26.33 -31.01
CA GLY A 101 10.98 25.58 -30.62
C GLY A 101 11.04 24.13 -31.08
N TYR A 102 10.38 23.23 -30.36
CA TYR A 102 10.09 21.88 -30.84
C TYR A 102 8.76 21.90 -31.58
N ASP A 103 8.75 21.40 -32.82
CA ASP A 103 7.56 21.31 -33.66
C ASP A 103 6.53 20.37 -33.03
N LEU A 104 7.03 19.30 -32.42
CA LEU A 104 6.24 18.22 -31.84
C LEU A 104 7.00 17.59 -30.67
N ALA A 105 6.33 17.32 -29.57
CA ALA A 105 6.81 16.51 -28.46
C ALA A 105 5.79 15.40 -28.21
N VAL A 106 6.25 14.15 -28.31
CA VAL A 106 5.45 12.96 -28.03
C VAL A 106 5.77 12.50 -26.62
N LEU A 107 4.77 12.58 -25.75
CA LEU A 107 4.82 12.24 -24.33
C LEU A 107 4.13 10.90 -24.11
N ARG A 108 4.73 10.06 -23.26
CA ARG A 108 4.13 8.80 -22.80
C ARG A 108 4.43 8.62 -21.32
N VAL A 109 3.45 8.13 -20.56
CA VAL A 109 3.62 7.79 -19.15
C VAL A 109 3.18 6.36 -18.93
N GLN A 110 4.02 5.57 -18.25
CA GLN A 110 3.60 4.25 -17.78
C GLN A 110 2.91 4.40 -16.41
N HIS A 111 1.95 3.55 -16.08
CA HIS A 111 1.38 3.52 -14.75
C HIS A 111 0.97 2.11 -14.37
N SER A 112 0.83 1.87 -13.07
CA SER A 112 0.27 0.62 -12.56
C SER A 112 -1.16 0.43 -13.10
N ARG A 113 -1.55 -0.83 -13.35
CA ARG A 113 -2.94 -1.20 -13.72
C ARG A 113 -3.98 -0.81 -12.66
N TRP A 114 -3.52 -0.52 -11.45
CA TRP A 114 -4.34 -0.09 -10.32
C TRP A 114 -4.54 1.44 -10.27
N LEU A 115 -3.93 2.19 -11.18
CA LEU A 115 -4.18 3.61 -11.40
C LEU A 115 -4.90 3.73 -12.75
N ARG A 116 -6.19 4.09 -12.74
CA ARG A 116 -6.98 4.27 -13.97
C ARG A 116 -6.96 5.73 -14.41
N LEU A 117 -5.81 6.18 -14.91
CA LEU A 117 -5.66 7.54 -15.40
C LEU A 117 -6.36 7.70 -16.76
N VAL A 118 -7.18 8.75 -16.89
CA VAL A 118 -7.83 9.11 -18.15
C VAL A 118 -6.75 9.44 -19.18
N ASP A 119 -6.83 8.79 -20.35
CA ASP A 119 -5.86 8.91 -21.45
C ASP A 119 -4.39 8.61 -21.10
N GLY A 120 -4.09 8.03 -19.93
CA GLY A 120 -2.73 7.70 -19.49
C GLY A 120 -2.00 6.67 -20.36
N ASP A 121 -2.73 5.71 -20.94
CA ASP A 121 -2.19 4.65 -21.79
C ASP A 121 -1.87 5.11 -23.24
N ARG A 122 -2.19 6.37 -23.59
CA ARG A 122 -2.06 6.88 -24.95
C ARG A 122 -0.87 7.83 -25.07
N PRO A 123 -0.20 7.88 -26.24
CA PRO A 123 0.78 8.93 -26.49
C PRO A 123 0.08 10.28 -26.59
N HIS A 124 0.55 11.26 -25.84
CA HIS A 124 0.11 12.64 -25.94
C HIS A 124 1.07 13.42 -26.83
N VAL A 125 0.53 14.35 -27.62
CA VAL A 125 1.29 15.10 -28.61
C VAL A 125 1.03 16.58 -28.40
N THR A 126 2.08 17.34 -28.14
CA THR A 126 2.02 18.80 -27.98
C THR A 126 3.17 19.47 -28.71
N SER A 127 3.03 20.74 -29.08
CA SER A 127 4.20 21.56 -29.45
C SER A 127 4.80 22.17 -28.18
N VAL A 128 6.11 22.44 -28.20
CA VAL A 128 6.81 23.06 -27.06
C VAL A 128 7.62 24.26 -27.55
N PRO A 129 7.09 25.48 -27.42
CA PRO A 129 7.80 26.70 -27.79
C PRO A 129 9.14 26.84 -27.05
N ARG A 130 10.05 27.63 -27.61
CA ARG A 130 11.36 27.92 -27.01
C ARG A 130 11.22 28.48 -25.59
N GLY A 131 12.02 28.00 -24.65
CA GLY A 131 12.05 28.49 -23.27
C GLY A 131 10.77 28.28 -22.46
N VAL A 132 9.85 27.42 -22.92
CA VAL A 132 8.56 27.14 -22.25
C VAL A 132 8.45 25.65 -21.94
N ALA A 133 7.68 25.31 -20.91
CA ALA A 133 7.28 23.96 -20.60
C ALA A 133 5.82 23.71 -21.04
N ALA A 134 5.56 22.57 -21.67
CA ALA A 134 4.21 22.10 -21.96
C ALA A 134 3.83 21.00 -20.96
N ALA A 135 2.80 21.26 -20.16
CA ALA A 135 2.28 20.33 -19.17
C ALA A 135 1.11 19.52 -19.73
N VAL A 136 1.13 18.21 -19.48
CA VAL A 136 0.01 17.31 -19.75
C VAL A 136 -0.45 16.75 -18.41
N GLU A 137 -1.72 17.01 -18.10
CA GLU A 137 -2.35 16.56 -16.87
C GLU A 137 -3.12 15.26 -17.10
N PHE A 138 -2.97 14.33 -16.17
CA PHE A 138 -3.67 13.07 -16.11
C PHE A 138 -4.40 13.00 -14.78
N ALA A 139 -5.66 12.57 -14.79
CA ALA A 139 -6.44 12.38 -13.59
C ALA A 139 -7.19 11.05 -13.65
N GLY A 140 -7.36 10.39 -12.51
CA GLY A 140 -8.27 9.26 -12.39
C GLY A 140 -8.05 8.42 -11.14
N PRO A 141 -8.92 7.44 -10.88
CA PRO A 141 -8.98 6.80 -9.57
C PRO A 141 -7.88 5.75 -9.36
N ALA A 142 -7.38 5.71 -8.13
CA ALA A 142 -6.55 4.63 -7.62
C ALA A 142 -7.45 3.47 -7.16
N ILE A 143 -7.64 2.47 -8.01
CA ILE A 143 -8.65 1.41 -7.79
C ILE A 143 -8.20 0.31 -6.81
N ARG A 144 -6.93 0.25 -6.42
CA ARG A 144 -6.46 -0.72 -5.42
C ARG A 144 -5.38 -0.13 -4.52
N TRP A 145 -5.49 -0.40 -3.22
CA TRP A 145 -4.49 -0.06 -2.23
C TRP A 145 -3.11 -0.68 -2.52
N GLY A 146 -2.08 -0.15 -1.86
CA GLY A 146 -0.70 -0.63 -1.95
C GLY A 146 0.27 0.43 -2.46
N ARG A 147 1.53 0.03 -2.65
CA ARG A 147 2.57 0.86 -3.26
C ARG A 147 2.48 0.75 -4.78
N GLN A 148 1.87 1.73 -5.41
CA GLN A 148 1.72 1.83 -6.86
C GLN A 148 2.86 2.63 -7.49
N THR A 149 3.06 2.46 -8.79
CA THR A 149 4.07 3.19 -9.55
C THR A 149 3.41 4.05 -10.62
N LEU A 150 3.85 5.30 -10.70
CA LEU A 150 3.52 6.25 -11.75
C LEU A 150 4.81 6.61 -12.48
N GLY A 151 4.83 6.46 -13.79
CA GLY A 151 6.03 6.48 -14.60
C GLY A 151 6.69 5.09 -14.71
N PRO A 152 7.83 5.00 -15.42
CA PRO A 152 8.57 6.10 -16.02
C PRO A 152 7.76 6.84 -17.09
N ALA A 153 7.99 8.15 -17.20
CA ALA A 153 7.51 8.94 -18.34
C ALA A 153 8.63 9.11 -19.36
N SER A 154 8.28 9.31 -20.63
CA SER A 154 9.22 9.53 -21.72
C SER A 154 8.74 10.63 -22.65
N VAL A 155 9.69 11.38 -23.19
CA VAL A 155 9.45 12.39 -24.23
C VAL A 155 10.41 12.19 -25.40
N GLN A 156 9.87 12.32 -26.61
CA GLN A 156 10.64 12.47 -27.84
C GLN A 156 10.20 13.74 -28.53
N ALA A 157 11.15 14.64 -28.80
CA ALA A 157 10.89 15.88 -29.51
C ALA A 157 11.27 15.74 -30.99
N VAL A 158 10.55 16.44 -31.84
CA VAL A 158 10.81 16.60 -33.27
C VAL A 158 10.99 18.08 -33.53
N ALA A 159 12.02 18.42 -34.29
CA ALA A 159 12.38 19.80 -34.59
C ALA A 159 12.83 19.95 -36.04
N ALA A 160 13.13 21.19 -36.43
CA ALA A 160 13.58 21.56 -37.77
C ALA A 160 12.57 21.13 -38.85
N ASP A 161 11.29 21.47 -38.69
CA ASP A 161 10.20 21.15 -39.61
C ASP A 161 10.01 19.64 -39.84
N GLY A 162 10.26 18.83 -38.80
CA GLY A 162 10.14 17.37 -38.89
C GLY A 162 11.40 16.63 -39.34
N LEU A 163 12.50 17.34 -39.59
CA LEU A 163 13.73 16.75 -40.12
C LEU A 163 14.56 16.03 -39.06
N LEU A 164 14.47 16.44 -37.80
CA LEU A 164 15.27 15.91 -36.70
C LEU A 164 14.38 15.40 -35.58
N ILE A 165 14.78 14.28 -34.96
CA ILE A 165 14.12 13.71 -33.79
C ILE A 165 15.14 13.52 -32.66
N SER A 166 14.75 13.85 -31.44
CA SER A 166 15.59 13.64 -30.26
C SER A 166 15.65 12.17 -29.90
N ARG A 167 16.71 11.75 -29.19
CA ARG A 167 16.64 10.53 -28.38
C ARG A 167 15.51 10.64 -27.36
N ALA A 168 14.94 9.50 -26.95
CA ALA A 168 13.92 9.49 -25.91
C ALA A 168 14.56 9.87 -24.57
N VAL A 169 14.05 10.93 -23.95
CA VAL A 169 14.40 11.30 -22.58
C VAL A 169 13.39 10.62 -21.67
N VAL A 170 13.87 9.93 -20.64
CA VAL A 170 13.05 9.12 -19.74
C VAL A 170 13.30 9.57 -18.30
N THR A 171 12.23 9.71 -17.52
CA THR A 171 12.31 10.02 -16.09
C THR A 171 12.18 8.75 -15.24
N GLY A 172 12.54 8.84 -13.96
CA GLY A 172 12.28 7.79 -12.99
C GLY A 172 10.79 7.59 -12.72
N ALA A 173 10.44 6.43 -12.18
CA ALA A 173 9.09 6.20 -11.68
C ALA A 173 8.92 6.83 -10.28
N LEU A 174 7.77 7.47 -10.06
CA LEU A 174 7.30 7.92 -8.76
C LEU A 174 6.55 6.80 -8.05
N GLY A 175 6.86 6.60 -6.77
CA GLY A 175 6.09 5.73 -5.89
C GLY A 175 4.86 6.44 -5.34
N VAL A 176 3.67 5.90 -5.60
CA VAL A 176 2.39 6.40 -5.11
C VAL A 176 1.87 5.46 -4.04
N ARG A 177 1.59 5.97 -2.84
CA ARG A 177 1.00 5.18 -1.75
C ARG A 177 -0.51 5.32 -1.80
N VAL A 178 -1.20 4.23 -2.06
CA VAL A 178 -2.66 4.18 -2.06
C VAL A 178 -3.11 3.47 -0.79
N TYR A 179 -3.77 4.19 0.12
CA TYR A 179 -4.22 3.60 1.38
C TYR A 179 -5.54 2.84 1.19
N PRO A 180 -5.77 1.70 1.89
CA PRO A 180 -7.02 0.98 1.79
C PRO A 180 -8.19 1.84 2.24
N VAL A 181 -9.33 1.68 1.58
CA VAL A 181 -10.57 2.30 2.03
C VAL A 181 -10.97 1.69 3.37
N THR A 182 -11.33 2.55 4.33
CA THR A 182 -12.09 2.12 5.50
C THR A 182 -13.55 2.41 5.23
N GLU A 183 -14.37 1.36 5.17
CA GLU A 183 -15.81 1.55 5.14
C GLU A 183 -16.23 2.19 6.48
N PRO A 184 -17.00 3.29 6.46
CA PRO A 184 -17.35 4.00 7.68
C PRO A 184 -18.10 3.07 8.63
N PHE A 185 -17.62 3.10 9.87
CA PHE A 185 -18.09 2.30 10.99
C PHE A 185 -19.09 3.15 11.79
N GLU A 186 -20.39 2.86 11.70
CA GLU A 186 -21.39 3.31 12.67
C GLU A 186 -21.81 2.11 13.51
N ALA A 187 -20.96 1.63 14.42
CA ALA A 187 -21.49 0.75 15.46
C ALA A 187 -22.23 1.61 16.47
N ASP A 188 -23.55 1.50 16.44
CA ASP A 188 -24.36 1.70 17.62
C ASP A 188 -23.83 0.75 18.72
N GLU A 189 -23.26 1.37 19.76
CA GLU A 189 -22.81 0.82 21.04
C GLU A 189 -22.55 -0.71 21.12
N ALA A 190 -21.29 -1.04 21.46
CA ALA A 190 -20.79 -2.31 22.01
C ALA A 190 -19.95 -3.20 21.08
N MET A 191 -18.68 -2.84 20.86
CA MET A 191 -17.59 -3.81 20.69
C MET A 191 -16.99 -4.19 22.07
N PRO A 192 -16.43 -5.40 22.24
CA PRO A 192 -15.76 -5.87 23.45
C PRO A 192 -14.51 -5.01 23.61
N ARG A 193 -14.46 -4.28 24.71
CA ARG A 193 -13.18 -3.75 25.17
C ARG A 193 -12.29 -4.96 25.48
N ALA A 194 -11.02 -4.94 25.06
CA ALA A 194 -10.11 -6.02 25.46
C ALA A 194 -10.12 -6.11 27.00
N ALA A 195 -10.06 -7.34 27.52
CA ALA A 195 -10.51 -7.61 28.87
C ALA A 195 -9.73 -6.79 29.92
N GLY A 196 -10.44 -5.85 30.54
CA GLY A 196 -9.92 -4.89 31.53
C GLY A 196 -10.94 -3.80 31.90
N LEU A 197 -12.11 -4.21 32.42
CA LEU A 197 -13.12 -3.42 33.17
C LEU A 197 -13.21 -1.86 32.99
N VAL A 198 -14.34 -1.43 32.38
CA VAL A 198 -15.09 -0.13 32.48
C VAL A 198 -14.40 1.15 31.93
N GLY A 199 -14.92 2.01 31.03
CA GLY A 199 -16.23 2.23 30.41
C GLY A 199 -16.20 3.49 29.49
N GLN A 200 -17.01 3.54 28.42
CA GLN A 200 -17.44 4.79 27.75
C GLN A 200 -18.83 5.17 28.31
N HIS A 201 -19.05 6.48 28.46
CA HIS A 201 -20.05 7.16 29.31
C HIS A 201 -19.74 7.17 30.82
N ARG A 202 -18.99 8.22 31.21
CA ARG A 202 -18.68 8.71 32.55
C ARG A 202 -18.41 7.63 33.61
N SER A 203 -17.14 7.21 33.71
CA SER A 203 -16.60 7.04 35.06
C SER A 203 -16.56 8.41 35.72
N ARG A 204 -17.20 8.53 36.88
CA ARG A 204 -17.02 9.66 37.79
C ARG A 204 -15.69 9.58 38.55
N ARG A 205 -14.54 9.29 37.90
CA ARG A 205 -13.17 9.69 38.34
C ARG A 205 -12.05 9.41 37.34
N HIS A 206 -11.00 10.25 37.42
CA HIS A 206 -10.21 10.78 36.31
C HIS A 206 -8.97 9.95 35.88
N GLY A 207 -8.52 10.18 34.65
CA GLY A 207 -7.09 10.10 34.30
C GLY A 207 -6.30 11.20 35.02
N GLU A 208 -5.05 10.94 35.39
CA GLU A 208 -4.15 11.87 36.11
C GLU A 208 -4.68 12.42 37.47
N GLY A 209 -5.90 12.03 37.85
CA GLY A 209 -6.59 12.14 39.13
C GLY A 209 -7.46 10.90 39.38
N GLY A 210 -6.84 9.72 39.29
CA GLY A 210 -7.50 8.42 39.47
C GLY A 210 -7.64 8.04 40.95
N GLU A 211 -8.74 7.38 41.29
CA GLU A 211 -9.02 6.90 42.64
C GLU A 211 -7.93 5.91 43.10
N LEU A 212 -7.51 6.03 44.36
CA LEU A 212 -6.57 5.13 45.02
C LEU A 212 -7.18 3.72 45.05
N ALA A 213 -6.63 2.79 44.26
CA ALA A 213 -7.02 1.38 44.29
C ALA A 213 -6.66 0.72 45.64
N GLY A 214 -5.69 1.30 46.34
CA GLY A 214 -5.17 0.85 47.62
C GLY A 214 -3.68 1.11 47.71
N VAL A 215 -3.09 0.59 48.78
CA VAL A 215 -1.65 0.64 49.03
C VAL A 215 -1.12 -0.77 48.89
N ARG A 216 -0.17 -0.99 47.97
CA ARG A 216 0.50 -2.29 47.76
C ARG A 216 1.99 -2.17 48.03
N GLN A 217 2.64 -3.30 48.31
CA GLN A 217 4.09 -3.32 48.47
C GLN A 217 4.79 -2.89 47.17
N PHE A 218 5.87 -2.13 47.31
CA PHE A 218 6.70 -1.64 46.23
C PHE A 218 7.33 -2.81 45.46
N GLY A 219 7.22 -2.76 44.13
CA GLY A 219 7.83 -3.71 43.21
C GLY A 219 8.81 -3.03 42.25
N PRO A 220 9.73 -3.79 41.63
CA PRO A 220 10.64 -3.26 40.62
C PRO A 220 9.86 -2.63 39.45
N GLY A 221 10.15 -1.36 39.12
CA GLY A 221 9.45 -0.59 38.08
C GLY A 221 8.49 0.47 38.61
N ASP A 222 8.19 0.45 39.92
CA ASP A 222 7.41 1.50 40.54
C ASP A 222 8.21 2.81 40.67
N ARG A 223 7.54 3.95 40.37
CA ARG A 223 8.16 5.26 40.49
C ARG A 223 8.30 5.64 41.97
N LEU A 224 9.51 6.01 42.40
CA LEU A 224 9.79 6.42 43.79
C LEU A 224 8.91 7.58 44.28
N ARG A 225 8.45 8.46 43.38
CA ARG A 225 7.53 9.56 43.70
C ARG A 225 6.13 9.11 44.15
N ARG A 226 5.78 7.83 43.96
CA ARG A 226 4.49 7.23 44.35
C ARG A 226 4.56 6.43 45.65
N ILE A 227 5.69 6.47 46.36
CA ILE A 227 5.83 5.81 47.66
C ILE A 227 4.89 6.48 48.67
N ASP A 228 4.00 5.69 49.26
CA ASP A 228 3.21 6.12 50.41
C ASP A 228 4.09 5.99 51.66
N TRP A 229 4.73 7.09 52.04
CA TRP A 229 5.61 7.12 53.20
C TRP A 229 4.85 6.86 54.50
N ARG A 230 3.55 7.15 54.58
CA ARG A 230 2.77 7.00 55.81
C ARG A 230 2.51 5.53 56.13
N VAL A 231 2.16 4.72 55.14
CA VAL A 231 2.03 3.26 55.30
C VAL A 231 3.39 2.59 55.40
N THR A 232 4.37 3.08 54.62
CA THR A 232 5.75 2.57 54.65
C THR A 232 6.39 2.71 56.03
N LEU A 233 6.22 3.86 56.68
CA LEU A 233 6.77 4.11 58.02
C LEU A 233 6.08 3.27 59.12
N ARG A 234 4.83 2.85 58.91
CA ARG A 234 4.09 2.04 59.90
C ARG A 234 4.33 0.54 59.73
N THR A 235 4.68 0.09 58.52
CA THR A 235 4.85 -1.32 58.18
C THR A 235 6.32 -1.72 57.96
N GLU A 236 7.24 -0.76 58.03
CA GLU A 236 8.69 -0.90 57.77
C GLU A 236 9.03 -1.53 56.40
N ARG A 237 8.07 -1.54 55.48
CA ARG A 237 8.21 -2.07 54.12
C ARG A 237 7.75 -1.02 53.13
N LEU A 238 8.49 -0.84 52.03
CA LEU A 238 8.14 0.13 51.01
C LEU A 238 6.78 -0.20 50.39
N HIS A 239 5.88 0.78 50.39
CA HIS A 239 4.56 0.68 49.79
C HIS A 239 4.32 1.83 48.82
N VAL A 240 3.57 1.57 47.75
CA VAL A 240 3.19 2.55 46.75
C VAL A 240 1.68 2.68 46.64
N ALA A 241 1.24 3.92 46.41
CA ALA A 241 -0.14 4.21 46.08
C ALA A 241 -0.47 3.66 44.68
N ALA A 242 -1.33 2.65 44.60
CA ALA A 242 -1.81 2.09 43.35
C ALA A 242 -3.02 2.91 42.84
N THR A 243 -3.02 3.31 41.57
CA THR A 243 -4.12 4.04 40.92
C THR A 243 -4.77 3.18 39.84
N LEU A 244 -6.07 3.37 39.60
CA LEU A 244 -6.87 2.56 38.66
C LEU A 244 -6.65 2.81 37.15
N SER A 245 -5.78 3.73 36.73
CA SER A 245 -5.43 3.89 35.30
C SER A 245 -4.17 3.09 34.99
N ASP A 246 -4.25 2.20 33.97
CA ASP A 246 -3.17 1.61 33.14
C ASP A 246 -3.34 0.09 32.88
N ARG A 247 -4.50 -0.33 32.38
CA ARG A 247 -4.56 -1.49 31.47
C ARG A 247 -5.31 -1.10 30.21
N ASP A 248 -4.60 -0.49 29.28
CA ASP A 248 -5.10 -0.29 27.92
C ASP A 248 -5.41 -1.67 27.33
N ALA A 249 -6.67 -1.86 26.96
CA ALA A 249 -7.10 -3.01 26.19
C ALA A 249 -6.21 -3.16 24.94
N GLU A 250 -5.47 -4.25 24.85
CA GLU A 250 -4.62 -4.56 23.68
C GLU A 250 -5.43 -5.38 22.68
N VAL A 251 -5.55 -4.88 21.46
CA VAL A 251 -6.09 -5.60 20.32
C VAL A 251 -4.95 -6.00 19.41
N VAL A 252 -4.86 -7.30 19.13
CA VAL A 252 -3.88 -7.88 18.20
C VAL A 252 -4.61 -8.26 16.92
N LEU A 253 -4.30 -7.58 15.82
CA LEU A 253 -4.75 -7.98 14.49
C LEU A 253 -3.74 -8.96 13.90
N LEU A 254 -4.13 -10.23 13.80
CA LEU A 254 -3.31 -11.27 13.24
C LEU A 254 -3.78 -11.57 11.82
N LEU A 255 -2.96 -11.26 10.83
CA LEU A 255 -3.27 -11.42 9.41
C LEU A 255 -2.77 -12.78 8.93
N ASP A 256 -3.68 -13.66 8.54
CA ASP A 256 -3.34 -14.91 7.86
C ASP A 256 -3.06 -14.63 6.38
N LEU A 257 -1.79 -14.73 6.02
CA LEU A 257 -1.29 -14.45 4.67
C LEU A 257 -0.80 -15.75 3.98
N LEU A 258 -1.22 -16.92 4.45
CA LEU A 258 -0.81 -18.20 3.86
C LEU A 258 -1.29 -18.39 2.41
N ALA A 259 -2.47 -17.87 2.08
CA ALA A 259 -3.08 -18.03 0.78
C ALA A 259 -3.91 -16.80 0.40
N ASP A 260 -3.89 -16.44 -0.89
CA ASP A 260 -4.74 -15.40 -1.46
C ASP A 260 -5.63 -16.01 -2.55
N ALA A 261 -6.88 -16.26 -2.19
CA ALA A 261 -7.90 -16.75 -3.11
C ALA A 261 -8.75 -15.59 -3.65
N GLY A 262 -9.28 -15.79 -4.86
CA GLY A 262 -10.01 -14.75 -5.58
C GLY A 262 -9.08 -13.82 -6.35
N LYS A 263 -9.64 -13.11 -7.32
CA LYS A 263 -8.92 -12.13 -8.13
C LYS A 263 -9.40 -10.74 -7.74
N SER A 264 -8.46 -9.87 -7.39
CA SER A 264 -8.75 -8.46 -7.17
C SER A 264 -9.09 -7.78 -8.49
N GLU A 265 -10.21 -7.08 -8.53
CA GLU A 265 -10.63 -6.19 -9.63
C GLU A 265 -10.64 -4.71 -9.19
N GLY A 266 -10.13 -4.44 -7.99
CA GLY A 266 -10.12 -3.13 -7.35
C GLY A 266 -11.28 -2.93 -6.37
N VAL A 267 -11.47 -1.68 -5.93
CA VAL A 267 -12.41 -1.30 -4.86
C VAL A 267 -13.88 -1.48 -5.21
N HIS A 268 -14.22 -1.33 -6.49
CA HIS A 268 -15.61 -1.50 -6.98
C HIS A 268 -15.87 -2.87 -7.63
N GLY A 269 -14.87 -3.76 -7.65
CA GLY A 269 -14.98 -5.07 -8.27
C GLY A 269 -14.89 -6.22 -7.27
N ALA A 270 -14.64 -7.43 -7.76
CA ALA A 270 -14.35 -8.56 -6.90
C ALA A 270 -13.10 -8.29 -6.03
N ALA A 271 -13.20 -8.62 -4.74
CA ALA A 271 -12.09 -8.51 -3.79
C ALA A 271 -11.42 -9.88 -3.62
N SER A 272 -10.09 -9.91 -3.59
CA SER A 272 -9.37 -11.11 -3.14
C SER A 272 -9.42 -11.25 -1.62
N VAL A 273 -8.97 -12.40 -1.10
CA VAL A 273 -8.76 -12.60 0.34
C VAL A 273 -7.87 -11.49 0.91
N LEU A 274 -6.75 -11.20 0.26
CA LEU A 274 -5.82 -10.17 0.72
C LEU A 274 -6.48 -8.78 0.79
N ASP A 275 -7.30 -8.42 -0.19
CA ASP A 275 -8.02 -7.14 -0.18
C ASP A 275 -8.97 -7.05 1.01
N ARG A 276 -9.74 -8.12 1.28
CA ARG A 276 -10.63 -8.18 2.43
C ARG A 276 -9.86 -8.13 3.74
N THR A 277 -8.78 -8.89 3.87
CA THR A 277 -7.91 -8.89 5.05
C THR A 277 -7.36 -7.50 5.33
N VAL A 278 -6.85 -6.79 4.33
CA VAL A 278 -6.27 -5.45 4.53
C VAL A 278 -7.33 -4.40 4.85
N ARG A 279 -8.44 -4.37 4.11
CA ARG A 279 -9.55 -3.41 4.37
C ARG A 279 -10.19 -3.66 5.74
N ALA A 280 -10.43 -4.92 6.10
CA ALA A 280 -10.94 -5.28 7.42
C ALA A 280 -9.96 -4.91 8.53
N SER A 281 -8.66 -5.17 8.35
CA SER A 281 -7.63 -4.77 9.33
C SER A 281 -7.59 -3.26 9.53
N ALA A 282 -7.67 -2.48 8.44
CA ALA A 282 -7.70 -1.02 8.51
C ALA A 282 -8.94 -0.52 9.26
N ALA A 283 -10.12 -1.04 8.94
CA ALA A 283 -11.38 -0.66 9.59
C ALA A 283 -11.40 -1.02 11.09
N ILE A 284 -10.98 -2.24 11.45
CA ILE A 284 -10.93 -2.69 12.85
C ILE A 284 -9.88 -1.89 13.63
N ALA A 285 -8.71 -1.62 13.04
CA ALA A 285 -7.69 -0.78 13.65
C ALA A 285 -8.19 0.65 13.88
N GLU A 286 -8.85 1.26 12.89
CA GLU A 286 -9.42 2.60 13.01
C GLU A 286 -10.38 2.67 14.18
N HIS A 287 -11.30 1.70 14.27
CA HIS A 287 -12.27 1.62 15.35
C HIS A 287 -11.62 1.60 16.73
N TYR A 288 -10.78 0.59 17.01
CA TYR A 288 -10.19 0.43 18.34
C TYR A 288 -9.24 1.57 18.72
N LEU A 289 -8.49 2.10 17.74
CA LEU A 289 -7.65 3.27 17.98
C LEU A 289 -8.46 4.53 18.25
N HIS A 290 -9.66 4.65 17.67
CA HIS A 290 -10.60 5.73 17.97
C HIS A 290 -11.20 5.60 19.39
N LEU A 291 -11.43 4.38 19.87
CA LEU A 291 -11.87 4.12 21.25
C LEU A 291 -10.78 4.37 22.30
N GLY A 292 -9.52 4.52 21.89
CA GLY A 292 -8.36 4.73 22.77
C GLY A 292 -7.57 3.46 23.10
N ASP A 293 -7.96 2.32 22.53
CA ASP A 293 -7.30 1.03 22.75
C ASP A 293 -5.94 0.96 22.03
N ARG A 294 -5.11 0.00 22.44
CA ARG A 294 -3.80 -0.23 21.81
C ARG A 294 -3.94 -1.29 20.73
N VAL A 295 -3.54 -0.98 19.50
CA VAL A 295 -3.56 -1.92 18.39
C VAL A 295 -2.15 -2.34 18.00
N SER A 296 -1.94 -3.65 17.86
CA SER A 296 -0.75 -4.26 17.26
C SER A 296 -1.12 -5.12 16.07
N LEU A 297 -0.16 -5.37 15.18
CA LEU A 297 -0.34 -6.24 14.02
C LEU A 297 0.70 -7.36 14.03
N LEU A 298 0.29 -8.54 13.55
CA LEU A 298 1.13 -9.71 13.41
C LEU A 298 0.79 -10.44 12.10
N GLU A 299 1.79 -10.74 11.29
CA GLU A 299 1.59 -11.60 10.11
C GLU A 299 1.77 -13.07 10.48
N TYR A 300 0.87 -13.89 9.95
CA TYR A 300 1.01 -15.34 9.92
C TYR A 300 1.38 -15.75 8.49
N GLY A 301 2.65 -16.15 8.32
CA GLY A 301 3.31 -16.35 7.03
C GLY A 301 4.83 -16.42 7.19
N SER A 302 5.58 -16.39 6.09
CA SER A 302 7.06 -16.50 6.14
C SER A 302 7.74 -15.27 6.76
N SER A 303 7.21 -14.08 6.50
CA SER A 303 7.77 -12.78 6.89
C SER A 303 7.63 -12.53 8.40
N ALA A 304 6.53 -13.01 8.99
CA ALA A 304 6.18 -12.86 10.40
C ALA A 304 6.40 -11.44 10.95
N ARG A 305 6.08 -10.41 10.15
CA ARG A 305 6.26 -9.02 10.55
C ARG A 305 5.35 -8.73 11.74
N ARG A 306 5.84 -7.86 12.62
CA ARG A 306 5.08 -7.42 13.81
C ARG A 306 5.14 -5.91 13.93
N LEU A 307 3.98 -5.29 14.13
CA LEU A 307 3.87 -3.92 14.59
C LEU A 307 3.60 -3.91 16.09
N ARG A 308 4.34 -3.10 16.85
CA ARG A 308 4.18 -3.01 18.30
C ARG A 308 2.87 -2.32 18.70
N PRO A 309 2.26 -2.70 19.83
CA PRO A 309 1.02 -2.09 20.33
C PRO A 309 1.24 -0.62 20.75
N ALA A 310 0.48 0.28 20.14
CA ALA A 310 0.34 1.68 20.54
C ALA A 310 -1.11 2.16 20.27
N SER A 311 -1.46 3.36 20.72
CA SER A 311 -2.81 3.93 20.60
C SER A 311 -2.81 5.25 19.81
N GLY A 312 -4.01 5.73 19.47
CA GLY A 312 -4.24 7.05 18.87
C GLY A 312 -3.94 7.16 17.37
N ARG A 313 -4.14 8.38 16.83
CA ARG A 313 -4.10 8.64 15.38
C ARG A 313 -2.74 8.32 14.72
N ARG A 314 -1.63 8.55 15.43
CA ARG A 314 -0.29 8.24 14.91
C ARG A 314 -0.10 6.74 14.70
N GLN A 315 -0.63 5.92 15.61
CA GLN A 315 -0.59 4.48 15.41
C GLN A 315 -1.43 4.10 14.20
N TYR A 316 -2.61 4.70 14.00
CA TYR A 316 -3.45 4.38 12.85
C TYR A 316 -2.74 4.61 11.50
N LEU A 317 -2.07 5.75 11.34
CA LEU A 317 -1.24 6.01 10.15
C LEU A 317 -0.10 4.98 9.99
N THR A 318 0.49 4.54 11.11
CA THR A 318 1.51 3.49 11.11
C THR A 318 0.94 2.13 10.71
N VAL A 319 -0.28 1.81 11.15
CA VAL A 319 -1.02 0.60 10.73
C VAL A 319 -1.25 0.64 9.22
N LEU A 320 -1.79 1.74 8.69
CA LEU A 320 -2.05 1.87 7.26
C LEU A 320 -0.78 1.69 6.43
N GLU A 321 0.33 2.32 6.83
CA GLU A 321 1.62 2.18 6.15
C GLU A 321 2.15 0.75 6.22
N TRP A 322 1.99 0.07 7.35
CA TRP A 322 2.42 -1.31 7.54
C TRP A 322 1.62 -2.29 6.66
N LEU A 323 0.31 -2.04 6.49
CA LEU A 323 -0.60 -2.84 5.67
C LEU A 323 -0.28 -2.74 4.17
N LEU A 324 0.30 -1.64 3.69
CA LEU A 324 0.69 -1.49 2.27
C LEU A 324 1.71 -2.54 1.80
N ASP A 325 2.45 -3.10 2.75
CA ASP A 325 3.50 -4.09 2.53
C ASP A 325 3.02 -5.52 2.83
N ALA A 326 1.71 -5.74 3.04
CA ALA A 326 1.14 -7.06 3.23
C ALA A 326 1.06 -7.81 1.88
N TYR A 327 1.62 -9.00 1.80
CA TYR A 327 1.58 -9.85 0.60
C TYR A 327 1.42 -11.33 0.97
N PRO A 328 0.83 -12.16 0.07
CA PRO A 328 0.64 -13.58 0.33
C PRO A 328 1.99 -14.28 0.42
N SER A 329 2.17 -15.08 1.47
CA SER A 329 3.42 -15.73 1.79
C SER A 329 3.20 -17.18 2.20
N PRO A 330 3.07 -18.10 1.22
CA PRO A 330 2.62 -19.48 1.46
C PRO A 330 3.63 -20.33 2.24
N THR A 331 4.90 -19.94 2.24
CA THR A 331 6.00 -20.59 2.96
C THR A 331 6.06 -20.18 4.42
N ALA A 332 5.02 -20.48 5.20
CA ALA A 332 5.13 -20.28 6.65
C ALA A 332 6.10 -21.29 7.28
N GLN A 333 6.99 -20.77 8.14
CA GLN A 333 7.59 -21.55 9.19
C GLN A 333 6.46 -22.02 10.11
N GLU A 334 6.41 -23.30 10.50
CA GLU A 334 5.34 -23.93 11.30
C GLU A 334 5.26 -23.38 12.74
N ARG A 335 4.99 -22.08 12.90
CA ARG A 335 4.72 -21.50 14.20
C ARG A 335 3.29 -21.89 14.59
N GLY A 336 3.17 -22.87 15.48
CA GLY A 336 1.89 -23.23 16.07
C GLY A 336 1.30 -22.09 16.90
N GLY A 337 -0.01 -22.09 17.11
CA GLY A 337 -0.72 -21.05 17.87
C GLY A 337 -0.16 -20.80 19.28
N ALA A 338 0.34 -21.84 19.97
CA ALA A 338 0.96 -21.72 21.29
C ALA A 338 2.26 -20.88 21.26
N GLN A 339 3.06 -21.00 20.19
CA GLN A 339 4.28 -20.22 20.02
C GLN A 339 3.96 -18.74 19.76
N LEU A 340 2.90 -18.46 19.01
CA LEU A 340 2.40 -17.10 18.79
C LEU A 340 1.86 -16.49 20.08
N ALA A 341 1.09 -17.27 20.86
CA ALA A 341 0.54 -16.85 22.15
C ALA A 341 1.61 -16.34 23.12
N ALA A 342 2.81 -16.94 23.12
CA ALA A 342 3.91 -16.50 23.97
C ALA A 342 4.35 -15.05 23.72
N SER A 343 4.10 -14.53 22.52
CA SER A 343 4.46 -13.16 22.13
C SER A 343 3.34 -12.13 22.31
N ILE A 344 2.12 -12.60 22.62
CA ILE A 344 0.90 -11.82 22.77
C ILE A 344 0.62 -11.61 24.27
N SER A 345 -0.05 -10.52 24.66
CA SER A 345 -0.48 -10.30 26.06
C SER A 345 -1.66 -11.20 26.43
N ALA A 346 -1.70 -11.73 27.66
CA ALA A 346 -2.72 -12.69 28.11
C ALA A 346 -4.14 -12.10 28.08
N ASP A 347 -4.24 -10.79 28.31
CA ASP A 347 -5.49 -10.04 28.36
C ASP A 347 -5.87 -9.43 27.00
N ALA A 348 -5.07 -9.67 25.94
CA ALA A 348 -5.32 -9.11 24.63
C ALA A 348 -6.48 -9.81 23.90
N LEU A 349 -7.27 -9.02 23.19
CA LEU A 349 -8.21 -9.53 22.19
C LEU A 349 -7.44 -9.81 20.90
N VAL A 350 -7.42 -11.07 20.47
CA VAL A 350 -6.75 -11.50 19.25
C VAL A 350 -7.79 -11.65 18.15
N VAL A 351 -7.81 -10.70 17.21
CA VAL A 351 -8.64 -10.74 16.02
C VAL A 351 -7.82 -11.34 14.89
N VAL A 352 -8.18 -12.54 14.47
CA VAL A 352 -7.48 -13.28 13.41
C VAL A 352 -8.23 -13.11 12.11
N LEU A 353 -7.64 -12.43 11.14
CA LEU A 353 -8.20 -12.28 9.81
C LEU A 353 -7.71 -13.43 8.94
N THR A 354 -8.59 -14.39 8.64
CA THR A 354 -8.20 -15.63 7.96
C THR A 354 -9.25 -16.12 6.98
N PRO A 355 -8.84 -16.58 5.78
CA PRO A 355 -9.77 -17.20 4.84
C PRO A 355 -10.04 -18.67 5.18
N LEU A 356 -9.42 -19.24 6.23
CA LEU A 356 -9.53 -20.65 6.63
C LEU A 356 -9.39 -21.63 5.45
N LEU A 357 -8.42 -21.36 4.57
CA LEU A 357 -8.12 -22.20 3.40
C LEU A 357 -7.15 -23.33 3.72
N ASP A 358 -6.45 -23.23 4.85
CA ASP A 358 -5.34 -24.11 5.23
C ASP A 358 -5.57 -24.65 6.64
N ALA A 359 -5.28 -25.94 6.85
CA ALA A 359 -5.40 -26.60 8.15
C ALA A 359 -4.48 -25.97 9.21
N ARG A 360 -3.36 -25.36 8.79
CA ARG A 360 -2.45 -24.63 9.67
C ARG A 360 -3.14 -23.42 10.32
N SER A 361 -4.03 -22.73 9.60
CA SER A 361 -4.80 -21.60 10.13
C SER A 361 -5.75 -22.05 11.24
N ALA A 362 -6.47 -23.15 11.04
CA ALA A 362 -7.34 -23.74 12.06
C ALA A 362 -6.54 -24.21 13.29
N GLY A 363 -5.39 -24.86 13.07
CA GLY A 363 -4.47 -25.26 14.13
C GLY A 363 -3.90 -24.09 14.92
N MET A 364 -3.60 -22.96 14.26
CA MET A 364 -3.15 -21.72 14.88
C MET A 364 -4.24 -21.11 15.77
N LEU A 365 -5.48 -20.99 15.28
CA LEU A 365 -6.63 -20.53 16.05
C LEU A 365 -6.88 -21.38 17.30
N ALA A 366 -6.96 -22.71 17.10
CA ALA A 366 -7.16 -23.65 18.20
C ALA A 366 -6.00 -23.61 19.20
N GLY A 367 -4.78 -23.36 18.75
CA GLY A 367 -3.60 -23.21 19.61
C GLY A 367 -3.64 -21.93 20.46
N LEU A 368 -4.07 -20.80 19.88
CA LEU A 368 -4.25 -19.54 20.60
C LEU A 368 -5.35 -19.65 21.66
N ALA A 369 -6.49 -20.26 21.31
CA ALA A 369 -7.60 -20.48 22.24
C ALA A 369 -7.20 -21.42 23.39
N ARG A 370 -6.54 -22.54 23.09
CA ARG A 370 -6.00 -23.46 24.12
C ARG A 370 -4.95 -22.81 25.02
N ALA A 371 -4.20 -21.84 24.51
CA ALA A 371 -3.28 -21.02 25.31
C ALA A 371 -3.99 -19.93 26.15
N GLY A 372 -5.32 -19.95 26.21
CA GLY A 372 -6.14 -19.09 27.06
C GLY A 372 -6.35 -17.66 26.52
N ARG A 373 -6.15 -17.42 25.22
CA ARG A 373 -6.34 -16.11 24.59
C ARG A 373 -7.78 -15.90 24.17
N PHE A 374 -8.23 -14.65 24.25
CA PHE A 374 -9.52 -14.25 23.70
C PHE A 374 -9.38 -14.11 22.18
N VAL A 375 -9.80 -15.14 21.44
CA VAL A 375 -9.61 -15.21 19.99
C VAL A 375 -10.95 -15.02 19.29
N VAL A 376 -10.97 -14.18 18.26
CA VAL A 376 -12.08 -14.05 17.31
C VAL A 376 -11.52 -14.23 15.91
N ALA A 377 -12.10 -15.14 15.14
CA ALA A 377 -11.73 -15.32 13.74
C ALA A 377 -12.67 -14.50 12.85
N VAL A 378 -12.09 -13.69 11.97
CA VAL A 378 -12.77 -12.96 10.91
C VAL A 378 -12.50 -13.69 9.61
N ASP A 379 -13.53 -14.33 9.07
CA ASP A 379 -13.50 -15.02 7.80
C ASP A 379 -13.41 -14.00 6.65
N THR A 380 -12.23 -13.92 6.03
CA THR A 380 -11.93 -13.01 4.92
C THR A 380 -12.13 -13.64 3.54
N LEU A 381 -12.67 -14.87 3.48
CA LEU A 381 -12.93 -15.54 2.22
C LEU A 381 -14.05 -14.82 1.43
N PRO A 382 -13.82 -14.50 0.13
CA PRO A 382 -14.86 -14.01 -0.74
C PRO A 382 -16.06 -14.96 -0.85
N THR A 383 -17.28 -14.40 -0.80
CA THR A 383 -18.53 -15.15 -0.99
C THR A 383 -18.65 -15.71 -2.40
N VAL A 384 -18.13 -14.98 -3.38
CA VAL A 384 -18.06 -15.40 -4.79
C VAL A 384 -16.61 -15.72 -5.11
N LEU A 385 -16.31 -17.01 -5.28
CA LEU A 385 -15.01 -17.49 -5.74
C LEU A 385 -15.15 -18.02 -7.17
N SER A 386 -14.29 -17.54 -8.05
CA SER A 386 -14.14 -18.12 -9.39
C SER A 386 -13.27 -19.36 -9.29
N VAL A 387 -13.87 -20.55 -9.40
CA VAL A 387 -13.15 -21.83 -9.36
C VAL A 387 -12.62 -22.15 -10.75
N PRO A 388 -11.30 -22.38 -10.92
CA PRO A 388 -10.76 -22.82 -12.21
C PRO A 388 -11.39 -24.14 -12.66
N ALA A 389 -11.92 -24.19 -13.88
CA ALA A 389 -12.46 -25.41 -14.49
C ALA A 389 -11.31 -26.27 -15.04
N VAL A 390 -10.66 -27.03 -14.15
CA VAL A 390 -9.53 -27.91 -14.50
C VAL A 390 -10.01 -29.28 -15.01
N GLY A 391 -11.28 -29.65 -14.79
CA GLY A 391 -11.86 -30.87 -15.32
C GLY A 391 -13.34 -31.07 -14.94
N SER A 392 -13.90 -32.23 -15.31
CA SER A 392 -15.30 -32.57 -15.02
C SER A 392 -15.64 -32.64 -13.53
N TRP A 393 -14.63 -32.94 -12.69
CA TRP A 393 -14.80 -33.06 -11.24
C TRP A 393 -14.66 -31.74 -10.48
N SER A 394 -14.31 -30.62 -11.14
CA SER A 394 -14.04 -29.34 -10.46
C SER A 394 -15.22 -28.85 -9.60
N SER A 395 -16.46 -29.02 -10.07
CA SER A 395 -17.66 -28.61 -9.32
C SER A 395 -17.94 -29.51 -8.11
N VAL A 396 -17.60 -30.80 -8.19
CA VAL A 396 -17.73 -31.76 -7.08
C VAL A 396 -16.65 -31.50 -6.05
N ALA A 397 -15.39 -31.35 -6.47
CA ALA A 397 -14.26 -31.02 -5.61
C ALA A 397 -14.49 -29.72 -4.84
N TYR A 398 -15.00 -28.67 -5.51
CA TYR A 398 -15.34 -27.41 -4.85
C TYR A 398 -16.43 -27.57 -3.78
N ARG A 399 -17.48 -28.34 -4.06
CA ARG A 399 -18.55 -28.63 -3.09
C ARG A 399 -18.02 -29.42 -1.89
N LEU A 400 -17.19 -30.43 -2.12
CA LEU A 400 -16.58 -31.23 -1.06
C LEU A 400 -15.69 -30.36 -0.17
N TRP A 401 -14.83 -29.54 -0.78
CA TRP A 401 -13.97 -28.59 -0.07
C TRP A 401 -14.78 -27.58 0.75
N ARG A 402 -15.88 -27.04 0.20
CA ARG A 402 -16.75 -26.12 0.94
C ARG A 402 -17.37 -26.78 2.18
N LEU A 403 -17.84 -28.03 2.06
CA LEU A 403 -18.37 -28.79 3.19
C LEU A 403 -17.30 -29.06 4.26
N GLU A 404 -16.09 -29.44 3.86
CA GLU A 404 -14.97 -29.66 4.78
C GLU A 404 -14.61 -28.38 5.55
N ARG A 405 -14.63 -27.23 4.85
CA ARG A 405 -14.40 -25.92 5.46
C ARG A 405 -15.52 -25.53 6.43
N GLU A 406 -16.79 -25.72 6.06
CA GLU A 406 -17.93 -25.47 6.94
C GLU A 406 -17.86 -26.34 8.21
N ASN A 407 -17.45 -27.60 8.07
CA ASN A 407 -17.19 -28.48 9.21
C ASN A 407 -16.04 -27.97 10.10
N THR A 408 -14.95 -27.48 9.50
CA THR A 408 -13.81 -26.89 10.23
C THR A 408 -14.24 -25.66 11.03
N ILE A 409 -15.07 -24.80 10.44
CA ILE A 409 -15.64 -23.63 11.12
C ILE A 409 -16.53 -24.07 12.30
N GLY A 410 -17.40 -25.05 12.08
CA GLY A 410 -18.25 -25.61 13.14
C GLY A 410 -17.43 -26.13 14.32
N GLN A 411 -16.37 -26.91 14.05
CA GLN A 411 -15.46 -27.39 15.08
C GLN A 411 -14.77 -26.26 15.85
N LEU A 412 -14.30 -25.22 15.17
CA LEU A 412 -13.70 -24.05 15.83
C LEU A 412 -14.70 -23.36 16.78
N MET A 413 -15.95 -23.18 16.34
CA MET A 413 -17.01 -22.58 17.14
C MET A 413 -17.35 -23.43 18.37
N GLU A 414 -17.46 -24.75 18.22
CA GLU A 414 -17.67 -25.69 19.33
C GLU A 414 -16.53 -25.63 20.37
N HIS A 415 -15.31 -25.35 19.92
CA HIS A 415 -14.13 -25.19 20.77
C HIS A 415 -13.95 -23.75 21.30
N GLY A 416 -14.99 -22.90 21.16
CA GLY A 416 -15.02 -21.55 21.74
C GLY A 416 -14.28 -20.49 20.93
N VAL A 417 -13.96 -20.75 19.66
CA VAL A 417 -13.41 -19.76 18.72
C VAL A 417 -14.54 -19.27 17.82
N PRO A 418 -15.15 -18.12 18.10
CA PRO A 418 -16.18 -17.57 17.22
C PRO A 418 -15.57 -17.17 15.87
N VAL A 419 -16.26 -17.55 14.79
CA VAL A 419 -15.87 -17.25 13.42
C VAL A 419 -16.96 -16.38 12.79
N VAL A 420 -16.58 -15.26 12.17
CA VAL A 420 -17.51 -14.27 11.60
C VAL A 420 -17.12 -13.94 10.17
N ALA A 421 -18.05 -14.06 9.23
CA ALA A 421 -17.82 -13.59 7.87
C ALA A 421 -17.63 -12.06 7.83
N TRP A 422 -16.58 -11.61 7.15
CA TRP A 422 -16.42 -10.19 6.84
C TRP A 422 -17.42 -9.78 5.77
N ALA A 423 -18.41 -8.97 6.16
CA ALA A 423 -19.41 -8.37 5.27
C ALA A 423 -19.44 -6.84 5.38
N GLY A 424 -18.31 -6.25 5.75
CA GLY A 424 -18.16 -4.83 6.08
C GLY A 424 -18.05 -4.60 7.58
N ALA A 425 -17.89 -3.33 7.96
CA ALA A 425 -17.52 -2.97 9.33
C ALA A 425 -18.56 -3.42 10.39
N GLY A 426 -19.85 -3.36 10.07
CA GLY A 426 -20.94 -3.76 10.97
C GLY A 426 -21.18 -5.27 11.11
N SER A 427 -20.52 -6.12 10.31
CA SER A 427 -20.70 -7.58 10.42
C SER A 427 -20.08 -8.16 11.69
N LEU A 428 -19.21 -7.40 12.35
CA LEU A 428 -18.43 -7.83 13.50
C LEU A 428 -19.15 -7.58 14.84
N ASP A 429 -20.09 -6.63 14.88
CA ASP A 429 -20.68 -6.07 16.12
C ASP A 429 -21.35 -7.13 17.00
N VAL A 430 -22.18 -7.98 16.41
CA VAL A 430 -22.97 -8.97 17.16
C VAL A 430 -22.09 -9.99 17.88
N VAL A 431 -21.09 -10.54 17.17
CA VAL A 431 -20.20 -11.56 17.73
C VAL A 431 -19.25 -10.97 18.75
N LEU A 432 -18.80 -9.75 18.49
CA LEU A 432 -17.98 -9.00 19.41
C LEU A 432 -18.72 -8.71 20.73
N ARG A 433 -20.03 -8.39 20.71
CA ARG A 433 -20.85 -8.30 21.93
C ARG A 433 -20.86 -9.61 22.71
N ASP A 434 -21.00 -10.75 22.04
CA ASP A 434 -21.05 -12.05 22.70
C ASP A 434 -19.69 -12.47 23.27
N VAL A 435 -18.60 -12.16 22.57
CA VAL A 435 -17.22 -12.31 23.07
C VAL A 435 -16.98 -11.40 24.28
N ALA A 436 -17.52 -10.18 24.29
CA ALA A 436 -17.46 -9.27 25.44
C ALA A 436 -18.11 -9.88 26.67
N ARG A 437 -19.30 -10.47 26.48
CA ARG A 437 -20.05 -11.14 27.55
C ARG A 437 -19.26 -12.32 28.11
N LEU A 438 -18.71 -13.15 27.24
CA LEU A 438 -17.87 -14.30 27.63
C LEU A 438 -16.58 -13.88 28.34
N ALA A 439 -15.91 -12.82 27.88
CA ALA A 439 -14.70 -12.29 28.51
C ALA A 439 -14.98 -11.60 29.86
N SER A 440 -16.19 -11.04 30.04
CA SER A 440 -16.64 -10.42 31.29
C SER A 440 -17.21 -11.43 32.32
N ALA A 441 -17.48 -12.67 31.91
CA ALA A 441 -17.97 -13.70 32.81
C ALA A 441 -16.86 -14.11 33.79
N PRO A 442 -17.14 -14.18 35.11
CA PRO A 442 -16.14 -14.58 36.09
C PRO A 442 -15.64 -15.99 35.76
N LYS A 443 -14.31 -16.15 35.60
CA LYS A 443 -13.67 -17.46 35.44
C LYS A 443 -13.95 -18.28 36.70
N VAL A 444 -14.94 -19.18 36.63
CA VAL A 444 -15.22 -20.14 37.69
C VAL A 444 -14.06 -21.14 37.73
N GLY A 445 -13.15 -20.94 38.69
CA GLY A 445 -12.32 -21.98 39.31
C GLY A 445 -11.35 -22.76 38.43
N ALA A 446 -10.09 -22.31 38.37
CA ALA A 446 -8.94 -23.20 38.21
C ALA A 446 -8.08 -23.11 39.49
N ARG A 447 -8.58 -23.71 40.58
CA ARG A 447 -7.75 -24.20 41.68
C ARG A 447 -7.71 -25.72 41.55
N ARG A 448 -6.59 -26.26 41.07
CA ARG A 448 -6.00 -27.50 41.56
C ARG A 448 -4.50 -27.42 41.40
#